data_AF-K9W142-F1
#
_entry.id   AF-K9W142-F1
#
_cell.length_a   1.000
_cell.length_b   1.000
_cell.length_c   1.000
_cell.angle_alpha   90.00
_cell.angle_beta   90.00
_cell.angle_gamma   90.00
#
_symmetry.space_group_name_H-M   'P 1'
#
loop_
_entity.id
_entity.type
_entity.pdbx_description
1 polymer ?
#
loop_
_entity_poly.entity_id
_entity_poly.type
_entity_poly.pdbx_seq_one_letter_code
_entity_poly.pdbx_strand_id
1 'polypeptide(L)'
;MAKLTIDHLPDELMEQIQQLANQNHQTIDEQLIKLLKQALQKPQQPLKFIASPEIDPTWEERCKAVPQLLADIDKCPRLNPLDYGLPDSTELIREDRQR
;
A
#
# COMPACT_ATOMS: atom_id res chain seq x y z
N MET A 1 -4.87 2.87 33.91
CA MET A 1 -5.68 1.99 33.04
C MET A 1 -5.84 2.69 31.71
N ALA A 2 -5.52 2.04 30.60
CA ALA A 2 -5.72 2.61 29.27
C ALA A 2 -7.21 2.55 28.91
N LYS A 3 -7.76 3.63 28.35
CA LYS A 3 -9.14 3.69 27.88
C LYS A 3 -9.11 3.82 26.36
N LEU A 4 -9.82 2.94 25.66
CA LEU A 4 -9.97 2.96 24.22
C LEU A 4 -11.40 3.39 23.89
N THR A 5 -11.54 4.51 23.19
CA THR A 5 -12.83 5.03 22.69
C THR A 5 -12.83 4.93 21.17
N ILE A 6 -13.84 4.28 20.60
CA ILE A 6 -14.02 4.15 19.15
C ILE A 6 -15.25 4.97 18.78
N ASP A 7 -15.05 6.15 18.18
CA ASP A 7 -16.14 7.09 17.91
C ASP A 7 -16.92 6.76 16.64
N HIS A 8 -16.33 5.99 15.72
CA HIS A 8 -16.92 5.66 14.41
C HIS A 8 -16.85 4.15 14.16
N LEU A 9 -17.44 3.35 15.05
CA LEU A 9 -17.61 1.92 14.76
C LEU A 9 -18.90 1.74 13.94
N PRO A 10 -18.84 1.13 12.75
CA PRO A 10 -20.02 0.72 12.00
C PRO A 10 -20.92 -0.20 12.86
N ASP A 11 -22.23 0.03 12.81
CA ASP A 11 -23.21 -0.76 13.57
C ASP A 11 -23.10 -2.26 13.26
N GLU A 12 -22.86 -2.61 12.00
CA GLU A 12 -22.63 -3.99 11.55
C GLU A 12 -21.46 -4.66 12.27
N LEU A 13 -20.38 -3.93 12.55
CA LEU A 13 -19.23 -4.46 13.29
C LEU A 13 -19.55 -4.62 14.78
N MET A 14 -20.36 -3.74 15.36
CA MET A 14 -20.82 -3.90 16.74
C MET A 14 -21.67 -5.17 16.88
N GLU A 15 -22.58 -5.42 15.93
CA GLU A 15 -23.41 -6.63 15.93
C GLU A 15 -22.56 -7.90 15.82
N GLN A 16 -21.56 -7.92 14.94
CA GLN A 16 -20.64 -9.06 14.80
C GLN A 16 -19.85 -9.32 16.08
N ILE A 17 -19.36 -8.27 16.74
CA ILE A 17 -18.63 -8.40 18.02
C ILE A 17 -19.57 -8.94 19.11
N GLN A 18 -20.82 -8.47 19.17
CA GLN A 18 -21.81 -8.96 20.13
C GLN A 18 -22.15 -10.43 19.89
N GLN A 19 -22.36 -10.83 18.64
CA GLN A 19 -22.60 -12.25 18.29
C GLN A 19 -21.42 -13.13 18.70
N LEU A 20 -20.19 -12.69 18.42
CA LEU A 20 -18.98 -13.41 18.81
C LEU A 20 -18.79 -13.46 20.33
N ALA A 21 -19.14 -12.40 21.06
CA ALA A 21 -19.08 -12.37 22.51
C ALA A 21 -20.09 -13.36 23.12
N ASN A 22 -21.32 -13.38 22.60
CA ASN A 22 -22.37 -14.31 23.01
C ASN A 22 -21.99 -15.77 22.75
N GLN A 23 -21.39 -16.08 21.60
CA GLN A 23 -20.91 -17.43 21.27
C GLN A 23 -19.80 -17.91 22.20
N ASN A 24 -18.93 -17.00 22.65
CA ASN A 24 -17.78 -17.31 23.50
C ASN A 24 -18.07 -17.14 25.00
N HIS A 25 -19.31 -16.85 25.39
CA HIS A 25 -19.74 -16.54 26.76
C HIS A 25 -18.85 -15.49 27.45
N GLN A 26 -18.44 -14.47 26.70
CA GLN A 26 -17.53 -13.43 27.16
C GLN A 26 -18.18 -12.06 27.10
N THR A 27 -17.63 -11.13 27.88
CA THR A 27 -18.03 -9.73 27.75
C THR A 27 -17.54 -9.16 26.42
N ILE A 28 -18.23 -8.14 25.92
CA ILE A 28 -17.86 -7.44 24.68
C ILE A 28 -16.40 -6.94 24.78
N ASP A 29 -16.01 -6.41 25.94
CA ASP A 29 -14.66 -5.91 26.20
C ASP A 29 -13.60 -7.02 26.11
N GLU A 30 -13.85 -8.19 26.70
CA GLU A 30 -12.94 -9.33 26.63
C GLU A 30 -12.78 -9.85 25.20
N GLN A 31 -13.88 -9.92 24.46
CA GLN A 31 -13.86 -10.35 23.06
C GLN A 31 -13.12 -9.33 22.18
N LEU A 32 -13.28 -8.03 22.43
CA LEU A 32 -12.54 -6.97 21.76
C LEU A 32 -11.03 -7.09 22.02
N ILE A 33 -10.64 -7.33 23.27
CA ILE A 33 -9.23 -7.53 23.66
C ILE A 33 -8.66 -8.77 22.95
N LYS A 34 -9.42 -9.85 22.84
CA LYS A 34 -8.99 -11.06 22.13
C LYS A 34 -8.81 -10.82 20.64
N LEU A 35 -9.75 -10.13 20.00
CA LEU A 35 -9.66 -9.76 18.59
C LEU A 35 -8.44 -8.87 18.32
N LEU A 36 -8.18 -7.88 19.18
CA LEU A 36 -6.99 -7.03 19.09
C LEU A 36 -5.70 -7.83 19.24
N LYS A 37 -5.64 -8.75 20.22
CA LYS A 37 -4.49 -9.65 20.39
C LYS A 37 -4.26 -10.55 19.17
N GLN A 38 -5.33 -11.11 18.59
CA GLN A 38 -5.24 -11.90 17.37
C GLN A 38 -4.82 -11.07 16.16
N ALA A 39 -5.30 -9.83 16.03
CA ALA A 39 -4.91 -8.92 14.96
C ALA A 39 -3.43 -8.53 15.04
N LEU A 40 -2.89 -8.38 16.25
CA LEU A 40 -1.46 -8.15 16.48
C LEU A 40 -0.59 -9.39 16.21
N GLN A 41 -1.12 -10.60 16.46
CA GLN A 41 -0.42 -11.86 16.21
C GLN A 41 -0.48 -12.31 14.75
N LYS A 42 -1.53 -11.93 14.02
CA LYS A 42 -1.55 -12.14 12.57
C LYS A 42 -0.47 -11.26 11.95
N PRO A 43 0.47 -11.81 11.15
CA PRO A 43 1.35 -10.99 10.35
C PRO A 43 0.46 -10.16 9.44
N GLN A 44 0.32 -8.87 9.76
CA GLN A 44 -0.30 -7.93 8.84
C GLN A 44 0.56 -7.99 7.58
N GLN A 45 -0.05 -8.38 6.45
CA GLN A 45 0.62 -8.23 5.17
C GLN A 45 1.01 -6.75 5.10
N PRO A 46 2.31 -6.42 4.97
CA PRO A 46 2.70 -5.03 4.86
C PRO A 46 1.90 -4.44 3.71
N LEU A 47 1.14 -3.39 4.01
CA LEU A 47 0.44 -2.62 2.98
C LEU A 47 1.47 -2.32 1.91
N LYS A 48 1.22 -2.76 0.67
CA LYS A 48 2.11 -2.59 -0.48
C LYS A 48 2.15 -1.12 -0.90
N PHE A 49 2.51 -0.22 0.00
CA PHE A 49 2.90 1.12 -0.37
C PHE A 49 4.39 1.09 -0.65
N ILE A 50 4.73 1.60 -1.84
CA ILE A 50 6.04 2.03 -2.33
C ILE A 50 7.17 1.47 -1.45
N ALA A 51 7.71 0.33 -1.85
CA ALA A 51 8.86 -0.26 -1.17
C ALA A 51 9.91 0.85 -1.01
N SER A 52 10.29 1.09 0.24
CA SER A 52 11.21 2.14 0.64
C SER A 52 12.29 1.47 1.49
N PRO A 53 13.54 1.95 1.48
CA PRO A 53 14.67 1.27 2.14
C PRO A 53 14.42 0.98 3.62
N GLU A 54 13.60 1.80 4.27
CA GLU A 54 13.32 1.74 5.70
C GLU A 54 12.24 0.71 6.09
N ILE A 55 11.45 0.24 5.12
CA ILE A 55 10.21 -0.53 5.38
C ILE A 55 10.35 -1.99 4.92
N ASP A 56 11.16 -2.27 3.90
CA ASP A 56 11.27 -3.60 3.31
C ASP A 56 12.72 -4.12 3.38
N PRO A 57 13.03 -5.15 4.20
CA PRO A 57 14.37 -5.74 4.25
C PRO A 57 14.77 -6.41 2.93
N THR A 58 13.83 -6.64 2.01
CA THR A 58 14.10 -7.16 0.65
C THR A 58 14.24 -6.05 -0.41
N TRP A 59 14.19 -4.78 -0.01
CA TRP A 59 14.34 -3.62 -0.92
C TRP A 59 15.62 -3.68 -1.74
N GLU A 60 16.76 -3.98 -1.11
CA GLU A 60 18.05 -4.06 -1.79
C GLU A 60 18.07 -5.17 -2.85
N GLU A 61 17.48 -6.33 -2.55
CA GLU A 61 17.39 -7.44 -3.50
C GLU A 61 16.48 -7.11 -4.69
N ARG A 62 15.38 -6.39 -4.46
CA ARG A 62 14.47 -5.92 -5.51
C ARG A 62 15.12 -4.84 -6.38
N CYS A 63 15.91 -3.94 -5.78
CA CYS A 63 16.64 -2.91 -6.50
C CYS A 63 17.75 -3.48 -7.39
N LYS A 64 18.36 -4.62 -7.02
CA LYS A 64 19.38 -5.28 -7.85
C LYS A 64 18.85 -5.71 -9.22
N ALA A 65 17.54 -5.93 -9.38
CA ALA A 65 16.92 -6.26 -10.67
C ALA A 65 16.64 -5.03 -11.55
N VAL A 66 16.67 -3.81 -11.00
CA VAL A 66 16.36 -2.57 -11.73
C VAL A 66 17.32 -2.30 -12.89
N PRO A 67 18.66 -2.48 -12.76
CA PRO A 67 19.58 -2.30 -13.88
C PRO A 67 19.30 -3.23 -15.07
N GLN A 68 18.88 -4.47 -14.80
CA GLN A 68 18.52 -5.43 -15.85
C GLN A 68 17.24 -5.02 -16.57
N LEU A 69 16.21 -4.59 -15.81
CA LEU A 69 14.97 -4.08 -16.38
C LEU A 69 15.21 -2.82 -17.25
N LEU A 70 16.07 -1.90 -16.80
CA LEU A 70 16.42 -0.72 -17.60
C LEU A 70 17.13 -1.10 -18.90
N ALA A 71 18.10 -2.02 -18.82
CA ALA A 71 18.79 -2.52 -20.01
C ALA A 71 17.85 -3.22 -20.99
N ASP A 72 16.82 -3.93 -20.51
CA ASP A 72 15.82 -4.55 -21.37
C ASP A 72 14.85 -3.53 -21.99
N ILE A 73 14.48 -2.49 -21.24
CA ILE A 73 13.68 -1.38 -21.80
C ILE A 73 14.47 -0.61 -22.86
N ASP A 74 15.79 -0.42 -22.66
CA ASP A 74 16.66 0.26 -23.63
C ASP A 74 16.88 -0.55 -24.92
N LYS A 75 16.71 -1.88 -24.88
CA LYS A 75 16.73 -2.73 -26.08
C LYS A 75 15.44 -2.64 -26.90
N CYS A 76 14.34 -2.18 -26.31
CA CYS A 76 13.11 -1.96 -27.05
C CYS A 76 13.28 -0.75 -27.97
N PRO A 77 13.02 -0.88 -29.29
CA PRO A 77 13.05 0.26 -30.20
C PRO A 77 12.05 1.30 -29.71
N ARG A 78 12.56 2.45 -29.25
CA ARG A 78 11.72 3.59 -28.89
C ARG A 78 11.41 4.34 -30.17
N LEU A 79 10.12 4.57 -30.43
CA LEU A 79 9.70 5.50 -31.48
C LEU A 79 9.97 6.90 -30.96
N ASN A 80 11.04 7.53 -31.45
CA ASN A 80 11.32 8.93 -31.13
C ASN A 80 10.55 9.82 -32.12
N PRO A 81 9.68 10.74 -31.66
CA PRO A 81 8.99 11.67 -32.54
C PRO A 81 9.94 12.43 -33.49
N LEU A 82 11.16 12.73 -33.02
CA LEU A 82 12.21 13.35 -33.82
C LEU A 82 12.59 12.55 -35.08
N ASP A 83 12.54 11.20 -35.02
CA ASP A 83 12.87 10.34 -36.17
C ASP A 83 11.88 10.53 -37.33
N TYR A 84 10.70 11.06 -37.03
CA TYR A 84 9.62 11.36 -37.99
C TYR A 84 9.48 12.87 -38.26
N GLY A 85 10.42 13.69 -37.81
CA GLY A 85 10.37 15.15 -37.93
C GLY A 85 9.25 15.80 -37.11
N LEU A 86 8.69 15.08 -36.14
CA LEU A 86 7.70 15.60 -35.21
C LEU A 86 8.39 16.22 -33.99
N PRO A 87 7.88 17.36 -33.46
CA PRO A 87 8.42 17.96 -32.26
C PRO A 87 8.27 17.00 -31.06
N ASP A 88 9.26 17.02 -30.17
CA ASP A 88 9.20 16.27 -28.92
C ASP A 88 8.04 16.80 -28.07
N SER A 89 7.12 15.91 -27.70
CA SER A 89 5.96 16.25 -26.87
C SER A 89 6.37 16.81 -25.51
N THR A 90 7.53 16.43 -24.99
CA THR A 90 8.06 16.97 -23.73
C THR A 90 8.48 18.44 -23.87
N GLU A 91 8.97 18.86 -25.03
CA GLU A 91 9.26 20.27 -25.31
C GLU A 91 7.98 21.09 -25.47
N LEU A 92 6.98 20.55 -26.19
CA LEU A 92 5.68 21.22 -26.32
C LEU A 92 5.02 21.49 -24.96
N ILE A 93 5.07 20.52 -24.03
CA ILE A 93 4.52 20.68 -22.68
C ILE A 93 5.30 21.73 -21.88
N ARG A 94 6.62 21.85 -22.08
CA ARG A 94 7.44 22.87 -21.41
C ARG A 94 7.14 24.26 -21.93
N GLU A 95 7.00 24.43 -23.24
CA GLU A 95 6.60 25.71 -23.85
C GLU A 95 5.22 26.15 -23.36
N ASP A 96 4.25 25.24 -23.28
CA ASP A 96 2.90 25.55 -22.81
C ASP A 96 2.87 25.98 -21.34
N ARG A 97 3.73 25.38 -20.49
CA ARG A 97 3.89 25.81 -19.09
C ARG A 97 4.59 27.16 -18.92
N GLN A 98 5.33 27.61 -19.92
CA GLN A 98 6.04 28.90 -19.88
C GLN A 98 5.22 30.04 -20.51
N ARG A 99 4.04 29.75 -21.04
CA ARG A 99 3.05 30.74 -21.48
C ARG A 99 2.15 31.19 -20.33
#